data_AF-A0A5K0ZDM7-F1
#
_entry.id   AF-A0A5K0ZDM7-F1
#
_cell.length_a   1.000
_cell.length_b   1.000
_cell.length_c   1.000
_cell.angle_alpha   90.00
_cell.angle_beta   90.00
_cell.angle_gamma   90.00
#
_symmetry.space_group_name_H-M   'P 1'
#
loop_
_entity.id
_entity.type
_entity.pdbx_description
1 polymer ?
#
loop_
_entity_poly.entity_id
_entity_poly.type
_entity_poly.pdbx_seq_one_letter_code
_entity_poly.pdbx_strand_id
1 'polypeptide(L)'
;MTKMWKAMLLSHQKQLQAISEGKTSSIMWRSMSRDAIMKGIMELEKEASHWCSSFIDWMNAQRVYIESLNNWLLRCMHQEQEVTADGIVPFSPGRMGAPPVFVICNDWYHMTKGISVDQVVAAMHAFAENMHKLLEQLGEEQRQSMKTDFLSSDLKKRQRLLQEEENKMQGSNGVTDKLAISVKKNNRIPLADRKMALDAMMKRLEEQKLKHVEVAKEIQDGILDTLRTGLSQIFEAMRDLASSIVKGYEEIRIPKVGQ
;
A
#
# COMPACT_ATOMS: atom_id res chain seq x y z
N MET A 1 19.56 19.96 16.09
CA MET A 1 18.53 18.94 15.81
C MET A 1 17.11 19.36 16.20
N THR A 2 16.90 20.05 17.34
CA THR A 2 15.56 20.48 17.81
C THR A 2 14.73 21.24 16.76
N LYS A 3 15.34 22.18 16.02
CA LYS A 3 14.64 22.94 14.96
C LYS A 3 14.13 22.03 13.83
N MET A 4 14.91 21.03 13.43
CA MET A 4 14.54 20.06 12.39
C MET A 4 13.33 19.22 12.84
N TRP A 5 13.37 18.67 14.06
CA TRP A 5 12.27 17.85 14.59
C TRP A 5 11.00 18.67 14.83
N LYS A 6 11.11 19.94 15.26
CA LYS A 6 9.96 20.85 15.34
C LYS A 6 9.36 21.13 13.96
N ALA A 7 10.19 21.33 12.94
CA ALA A 7 9.71 21.49 11.56
C ALA A 7 9.04 20.21 11.03
N MET A 8 9.59 19.04 11.32
CA MET A 8 9.00 17.77 10.90
C MET A 8 7.67 17.48 11.59
N LEU A 9 7.56 17.77 12.90
CA LEU A 9 6.31 17.70 13.64
C LEU A 9 5.23 18.59 12.98
N LEU A 10 5.56 19.84 12.70
CA LEU A 10 4.64 20.78 12.03
C LEU A 10 4.25 20.29 10.62
N SER A 11 5.18 19.68 9.89
CA SER A 11 4.92 19.12 8.57
C SER A 11 3.90 18.00 8.63
N HIS A 12 4.09 17.01 9.52
CA HIS A 12 3.18 15.88 9.64
C HIS A 12 1.81 16.28 10.20
N GLN A 13 1.74 17.30 11.07
CA GLN A 13 0.46 17.90 11.48
C GLN A 13 -0.30 18.50 10.29
N LYS A 14 0.38 19.25 9.42
CA LYS A 14 -0.23 19.81 8.21
C LYS A 14 -0.65 18.73 7.22
N GLN A 15 0.14 17.67 7.07
CA GLN A 15 -0.20 16.54 6.20
C GLN A 15 -1.44 15.80 6.70
N LEU A 16 -1.56 15.54 8.01
CA LEU A 16 -2.76 14.98 8.62
C LEU A 16 -3.98 15.87 8.42
N GLN A 17 -3.82 17.17 8.66
CA GLN A 17 -4.88 18.13 8.43
C GLN A 17 -5.35 18.08 6.97
N ALA A 18 -4.42 18.13 6.01
CA ALA A 18 -4.72 18.08 4.60
C ALA A 18 -5.45 16.78 4.18
N ILE A 19 -5.09 15.63 4.74
CA ILE A 19 -5.79 14.36 4.48
C ILE A 19 -7.19 14.34 5.11
N SER A 20 -7.34 14.93 6.29
CA SER A 20 -8.63 14.98 7.00
C SER A 20 -9.64 15.92 6.33
N GLU A 21 -9.16 17.06 5.84
CA GLU A 21 -9.95 18.13 5.22
C GLU A 21 -10.09 17.96 3.70
N GLY A 22 -9.19 17.17 3.09
CA GLY A 22 -9.14 16.91 1.67
C GLY A 22 -10.39 16.18 1.20
N LYS A 23 -11.31 16.91 0.55
CA LYS A 23 -12.30 16.31 -0.34
C LYS A 23 -11.57 15.85 -1.58
N THR A 24 -11.12 14.60 -1.61
CA THR A 24 -10.53 14.05 -2.83
C THR A 24 -11.62 14.03 -3.89
N SER A 25 -11.42 14.76 -4.98
CA SER A 25 -12.39 14.82 -6.07
C SER A 25 -12.49 13.43 -6.70
N SER A 26 -13.48 12.64 -6.27
CA SER A 26 -13.74 11.29 -6.79
C SER A 26 -13.88 11.29 -8.32
N ILE A 27 -14.21 12.45 -8.90
CA ILE A 27 -14.40 12.69 -10.33
C ILE A 27 -13.12 12.43 -11.13
N MET A 28 -11.94 12.87 -10.64
CA MET A 28 -10.67 12.68 -11.37
C MET A 28 -10.27 11.21 -11.40
N TRP A 29 -10.36 10.54 -10.24
CA TRP A 29 -10.06 9.13 -10.08
C TRP A 29 -10.97 8.22 -10.92
N ARG A 30 -12.27 8.53 -10.97
CA ARG A 30 -13.27 7.78 -11.75
C ARG A 30 -13.07 7.91 -13.27
N SER A 31 -12.31 8.90 -13.73
CA SER A 31 -12.00 9.11 -15.15
C SER A 31 -10.74 8.37 -15.63
N MET A 32 -9.95 7.80 -14.72
CA MET A 32 -8.69 7.12 -15.06
C MET A 32 -8.93 5.72 -15.63
N SER A 33 -8.07 5.30 -16.57
CA SER A 33 -8.06 3.91 -17.02
C SER A 33 -7.56 2.98 -15.92
N ARG A 34 -8.03 1.73 -15.95
CA ARG A 34 -7.62 0.71 -14.98
C ARG A 34 -6.11 0.48 -14.97
N ASP A 35 -5.48 0.44 -16.15
CA ASP A 35 -4.03 0.28 -16.26
C ASP A 35 -3.27 1.45 -15.62
N ALA A 36 -3.78 2.69 -15.75
CA ALA A 36 -3.19 3.85 -15.09
C ALA A 36 -3.35 3.79 -13.57
N ILE A 37 -4.50 3.32 -13.08
CA ILE A 37 -4.75 3.08 -11.65
C ILE A 37 -3.78 2.04 -11.10
N MET A 38 -3.67 0.87 -11.74
CA MET A 38 -2.77 -0.20 -11.32
C MET A 38 -1.31 0.26 -11.33
N LYS A 39 -0.89 0.98 -12.37
CA LYS A 39 0.46 1.55 -12.42
C LYS A 39 0.71 2.52 -11.27
N GLY A 40 -0.25 3.40 -10.96
CA GLY A 40 -0.15 4.34 -9.85
C GLY A 40 -0.03 3.64 -8.49
N ILE A 41 -0.81 2.59 -8.24
CA ILE A 41 -0.74 1.81 -6.99
C ILE A 41 0.60 1.06 -6.88
N MET A 42 1.09 0.50 -7.99
CA MET A 42 2.40 -0.17 -8.03
C MET A 42 3.56 0.79 -7.75
N GLU A 43 3.52 2.01 -8.33
CA GLU A 43 4.49 3.06 -8.03
C GLU A 43 4.42 3.47 -6.56
N LEU A 44 3.21 3.57 -6.00
CA LEU A 44 2.99 3.95 -4.60
C LEU A 44 3.47 2.87 -3.61
N GLU A 45 3.23 1.59 -3.89
CA GLU A 45 3.76 0.45 -3.10
C GLU A 45 5.29 0.49 -3.06
N LYS A 46 5.90 0.67 -4.24
CA LYS A 46 7.36 0.77 -4.38
C LYS A 46 7.90 1.96 -3.60
N GLU A 47 7.29 3.13 -3.75
CA GLU A 47 7.75 4.34 -3.08
C GLU A 47 7.56 4.25 -1.56
N ALA A 48 6.46 3.66 -1.08
CA ALA A 48 6.24 3.42 0.35
C ALA A 48 7.34 2.51 0.94
N SER A 49 7.69 1.44 0.22
CA SER A 49 8.75 0.52 0.64
C SER A 49 10.13 1.19 0.65
N HIS A 50 10.41 2.00 -0.37
CA HIS A 50 11.64 2.77 -0.47
C HIS A 50 11.74 3.85 0.62
N TRP A 51 10.63 4.53 0.88
CA TRP A 51 10.52 5.52 1.95
C TRP A 51 10.78 4.89 3.33
N CYS A 52 10.17 3.73 3.62
CA CYS A 52 10.40 2.99 4.86
C CYS A 52 11.88 2.65 5.06
N SER A 53 12.51 2.07 4.02
CA SER A 53 13.94 1.72 4.06
C SER A 53 14.82 2.95 4.30
N SER A 54 14.58 4.02 3.54
CA SER A 54 15.33 5.28 3.66
C SER A 54 15.15 5.93 5.03
N PHE A 55 13.96 5.85 5.60
CA PHE A 55 13.67 6.37 6.93
C PHE A 55 14.41 5.58 8.02
N ILE A 56 14.42 4.24 7.94
CA ILE A 56 15.17 3.38 8.85
C ILE A 56 16.67 3.71 8.77
N ASP A 57 17.22 3.79 7.56
CA ASP A 57 18.64 4.11 7.34
C ASP A 57 18.99 5.49 7.90
N TRP A 58 18.14 6.49 7.68
CA TRP A 58 18.32 7.83 8.22
C TRP A 58 18.31 7.87 9.75
N MET A 59 17.37 7.17 10.38
CA MET A 59 17.30 7.07 11.84
C MET A 59 18.50 6.33 12.43
N ASN A 60 18.95 5.26 11.77
CA ASN A 60 20.14 4.53 12.15
C ASN A 60 21.40 5.37 12.00
N ALA A 61 21.54 6.13 10.92
CA ALA A 61 22.67 7.04 10.70
C ALA A 61 22.76 8.09 11.82
N GLN A 62 21.62 8.66 12.25
CA GLN A 62 21.60 9.57 13.41
C GLN A 62 22.06 8.87 14.69
N ARG A 63 21.55 7.66 14.96
CA ARG A 63 21.91 6.89 16.15
C ARG A 63 23.41 6.58 16.19
N VAL A 64 23.97 6.10 15.07
CA VAL A 64 25.40 5.77 14.95
C VAL A 64 26.27 7.02 15.08
N TYR A 65 25.86 8.15 14.49
CA TYR A 65 26.59 9.42 14.64
C TYR A 65 26.67 9.85 16.12
N ILE A 66 25.54 9.83 16.82
CA ILE A 66 25.45 10.25 18.22
C ILE A 66 26.23 9.29 19.12
N GLU A 67 26.12 7.98 18.88
CA GLU A 67 26.90 6.97 19.59
C GLU A 67 28.40 7.14 19.38
N SER A 68 28.83 7.38 18.14
CA SER A 68 30.24 7.62 17.82
C SER A 68 30.79 8.86 18.50
N LEU A 69 30.01 9.95 18.50
CA LEU A 69 30.38 11.19 19.18
C LEU A 69 30.51 10.99 20.70
N ASN A 70 29.54 10.31 21.31
CA ASN A 70 29.55 10.02 22.75
C ASN A 70 30.76 9.14 23.14
N ASN A 71 31.01 8.07 22.37
CA ASN A 71 32.14 7.17 22.59
C ASN A 71 33.49 7.87 22.38
N TRP A 72 33.58 8.80 21.43
CA TRP A 72 34.78 9.61 21.24
C TRP A 72 35.05 10.51 22.45
N LEU A 73 34.02 11.23 22.95
CA LEU A 73 34.15 12.08 24.13
C LEU A 73 34.51 11.29 25.40
N LEU A 74 33.95 10.09 25.55
CA LEU A 74 34.31 9.16 26.63
C LEU A 74 35.79 8.81 26.63
N ARG A 75 36.40 8.61 25.45
CA ARG A 75 37.84 8.33 25.33
C ARG A 75 38.72 9.53 25.64
N CYS A 76 38.21 10.75 25.45
CA CYS A 76 38.94 11.98 25.81
C CYS A 76 38.96 12.23 27.32
N MET A 77 38.07 11.58 28.08
CA MET A 77 38.05 11.66 29.54
C MET A 77 39.06 10.64 30.09
N HIS A 78 40.14 11.12 30.71
CA HIS A 78 41.17 10.27 31.34
C HIS A 78 40.71 9.66 32.68
N GLN A 79 39.40 9.55 32.92
CA GLN A 79 38.86 9.01 34.16
C GLN A 79 38.66 7.51 34.06
N GLU A 80 39.42 6.78 34.89
CA GLU A 80 39.14 5.38 35.15
C GLU A 80 37.76 5.24 35.77
N GLN A 81 37.00 4.26 35.26
CA GLN A 81 35.66 3.98 35.74
C GLN A 81 35.74 3.52 37.20
N GLU A 82 35.21 4.31 38.13
CA GLU A 82 35.25 4.01 39.57
C GLU A 82 34.43 2.74 39.84
N VAL A 83 35.11 1.64 40.19
CA VAL A 83 34.46 0.37 40.57
C VAL A 83 34.48 0.27 42.09
N THR A 84 33.30 0.22 42.68
CA THR A 84 33.11 0.00 44.13
C THR A 84 32.67 -1.44 44.38
N ALA A 85 32.63 -1.86 45.66
CA ALA A 85 32.16 -3.20 46.03
C ALA A 85 30.72 -3.49 45.54
N ASP A 86 29.92 -2.44 45.32
CA ASP A 86 28.55 -2.52 44.81
C ASP A 86 28.45 -2.46 43.26
N GLY A 87 29.60 -2.41 42.57
CA GLY A 87 29.69 -2.36 41.11
C GLY A 87 30.18 -1.01 40.56
N ILE A 88 29.96 -0.80 39.27
CA ILE A 88 30.35 0.41 38.55
C ILE A 88 29.50 1.59 39.05
N VAL A 89 30.16 2.66 39.51
CA VAL A 89 29.48 3.86 40.00
C VAL A 89 28.70 4.54 38.85
N PRO A 90 27.41 4.88 39.04
CA PRO A 90 26.61 5.56 38.03
C PRO A 90 27.19 6.93 37.65
N PHE A 91 27.02 7.29 36.38
CA PHE A 91 27.52 8.55 35.83
C PHE A 91 27.03 9.77 36.61
N SER A 92 27.97 10.55 37.15
CA SER A 92 27.70 11.81 37.87
C SER A 92 28.55 12.95 37.30
N PRO A 93 27.97 13.85 36.48
CA PRO A 93 28.69 14.97 35.86
C PRO A 93 29.57 15.78 36.82
N GLY A 94 29.02 16.14 37.97
CA GLY A 94 29.70 16.97 38.97
C GLY A 94 30.82 16.23 39.71
N ARG A 95 30.65 14.92 39.96
CA ARG A 95 31.69 14.08 40.59
C ARG A 95 32.87 13.84 39.64
N MET A 96 32.58 13.75 38.35
CA MET A 96 33.57 13.46 37.31
C MET A 96 34.24 14.71 36.71
N GLY A 97 33.87 15.93 37.14
CA GLY A 97 34.41 17.15 36.52
C GLY A 97 34.17 17.22 35.01
N ALA A 98 33.12 16.52 34.54
CA ALA A 98 32.87 16.33 33.12
C ALA A 98 32.53 17.70 32.49
N PRO A 99 33.22 18.11 31.42
CA PRO A 99 32.89 19.35 30.71
C PRO A 99 31.40 19.37 30.30
N PRO A 100 30.75 20.54 30.24
CA PRO A 100 29.33 20.63 29.89
C PRO A 100 28.94 19.91 28.59
N VAL A 101 29.83 19.90 27.60
CA VAL A 101 29.64 19.18 26.33
C VAL A 101 29.48 17.67 26.51
N PHE A 102 30.17 17.09 27.49
CA PHE A 102 30.07 15.67 27.79
C PHE A 102 28.66 15.33 28.33
N VAL A 103 28.16 16.13 29.26
CA VAL A 103 26.81 15.95 29.85
C VAL A 103 25.74 15.99 28.77
N ILE A 104 25.83 16.99 27.88
CA ILE A 104 24.90 17.15 26.76
C ILE A 104 24.96 15.93 25.83
N CYS A 105 26.15 15.47 25.44
CA CYS A 105 26.29 14.34 24.52
C CYS A 105 25.84 13.01 25.12
N ASN A 106 26.11 12.79 26.42
CA ASN A 106 25.67 11.60 27.12
C ASN A 106 24.14 11.54 27.26
N ASP A 107 23.50 12.67 27.63
CA ASP A 107 22.05 12.77 27.68
C ASP A 107 21.43 12.58 26.29
N TRP A 108 22.04 13.20 25.27
CA TRP A 108 21.60 13.05 23.88
C TRP A 108 21.70 11.59 23.39
N TYR A 109 22.76 10.88 23.77
CA TYR A 109 22.93 9.45 23.48
C TYR A 109 21.83 8.60 24.13
N HIS A 110 21.58 8.76 25.43
CA HIS A 110 20.56 7.99 26.13
C HIS A 110 19.16 8.28 25.63
N MET A 111 18.84 9.57 25.39
CA MET A 111 17.60 9.98 24.74
C MET A 111 17.43 9.28 23.39
N THR A 112 18.49 9.24 22.57
CA THR A 112 18.43 8.63 21.23
C THR A 112 18.25 7.12 21.28
N LYS A 113 18.84 6.44 22.27
CA LYS A 113 18.63 5.00 22.48
C LYS A 113 17.19 4.66 22.84
N GLY A 114 16.51 5.55 23.57
CA GLY A 114 15.10 5.38 23.95
C GLY A 114 14.09 5.61 22.83
N ILE A 115 14.49 6.20 21.70
CA ILE A 115 13.60 6.39 20.55
C ILE A 115 13.32 5.04 19.88
N SER A 116 12.05 4.64 19.83
CA SER A 116 11.57 3.56 18.96
C SER A 116 10.98 4.15 17.67
N VAL A 117 11.26 3.51 16.55
CA VAL A 117 10.70 3.84 15.22
C VAL A 117 9.66 2.81 14.75
N ASP A 118 9.36 1.82 15.59
CA ASP A 118 8.63 0.61 15.19
C ASP A 118 7.22 0.91 14.72
N GLN A 119 6.54 1.88 15.35
CA GLN A 119 5.20 2.29 14.95
C GLN A 119 5.17 2.91 13.55
N VAL A 120 6.17 3.73 13.20
CA VAL A 120 6.29 4.33 11.87
C VAL A 120 6.57 3.25 10.83
N VAL A 121 7.52 2.36 11.13
CA VAL A 121 7.90 1.24 10.26
C VAL A 121 6.71 0.32 10.03
N ALA A 122 5.97 -0.05 11.08
CA ALA A 122 4.77 -0.87 10.98
C ALA A 122 3.67 -0.21 10.14
N ALA A 123 3.42 1.09 10.33
CA ALA A 123 2.43 1.83 9.54
C ALA A 123 2.81 1.87 8.05
N MET A 124 4.08 2.09 7.72
CA MET A 124 4.56 2.09 6.33
C MET A 124 4.48 0.72 5.68
N HIS A 125 4.86 -0.34 6.40
CA HIS A 125 4.72 -1.71 5.89
C HIS A 125 3.25 -2.09 5.67
N ALA A 126 2.38 -1.80 6.64
CA ALA A 126 0.95 -2.04 6.50
C ALA A 126 0.36 -1.29 5.29
N PHE A 127 0.81 -0.06 5.03
CA PHE A 127 0.40 0.69 3.85
C PHE A 127 0.87 0.03 2.55
N ALA A 128 2.14 -0.38 2.46
CA ALA A 128 2.65 -1.08 1.29
C ALA A 128 1.91 -2.40 1.04
N GLU A 129 1.64 -3.19 2.09
CA GLU A 129 0.83 -4.42 2.00
C GLU A 129 -0.60 -4.14 1.53
N ASN A 130 -1.22 -3.05 1.97
CA ASN A 130 -2.55 -2.67 1.50
C ASN A 130 -2.53 -2.30 0.01
N MET A 131 -1.49 -1.60 -0.47
CA MET A 131 -1.33 -1.32 -1.89
C MET A 131 -1.14 -2.62 -2.69
N HIS A 132 -0.34 -3.55 -2.17
CA HIS A 132 -0.14 -4.87 -2.77
C HIS A 132 -1.46 -5.64 -2.92
N LYS A 133 -2.25 -5.73 -1.85
CA LYS A 133 -3.57 -6.38 -1.87
C LYS A 133 -4.53 -5.73 -2.88
N LEU A 134 -4.51 -4.41 -3.00
CA LEU A 134 -5.30 -3.70 -4.02
C LEU A 134 -4.88 -4.08 -5.44
N LEU A 135 -3.57 -4.24 -5.69
CA LEU A 135 -3.07 -4.70 -6.99
C LEU A 135 -3.51 -6.12 -7.31
N GLU A 136 -3.45 -7.03 -6.33
CA GLU A 136 -3.93 -8.40 -6.49
C GLU A 136 -5.43 -8.43 -6.83
N GLN A 137 -6.24 -7.64 -6.12
CA GLN A 137 -7.68 -7.52 -6.36
C GLN A 137 -7.99 -6.96 -7.76
N LEU A 138 -7.30 -5.89 -8.17
CA LEU A 138 -7.45 -5.30 -9.50
C LEU A 138 -7.01 -6.25 -10.61
N GLY A 139 -5.90 -6.97 -10.41
CA GLY A 139 -5.38 -7.94 -11.36
C GLY A 139 -6.29 -9.16 -11.52
N GLU A 140 -6.84 -9.68 -10.42
CA GLU A 140 -7.79 -10.79 -10.46
C GLU A 140 -9.09 -10.38 -11.17
N GLU A 141 -9.62 -9.19 -10.87
CA GLU A 141 -10.78 -8.68 -11.61
C GLU A 141 -10.48 -8.57 -13.11
N GLN A 142 -9.32 -8.00 -13.47
CA GLN A 142 -8.95 -7.79 -14.89
C GLN A 142 -8.90 -9.13 -15.62
N ARG A 143 -8.34 -10.16 -14.98
CA ARG A 143 -8.29 -11.52 -15.49
C ARG A 143 -9.68 -12.12 -15.71
N GLN A 144 -10.60 -11.91 -14.77
CA GLN A 144 -11.99 -12.35 -14.92
C GLN A 144 -12.70 -11.59 -16.05
N SER A 145 -12.52 -10.27 -16.15
CA SER A 145 -13.07 -9.45 -17.24
C SER A 145 -12.63 -9.99 -18.60
N MET A 146 -11.33 -10.21 -18.80
CA MET A 146 -10.79 -10.77 -20.05
C MET A 146 -11.40 -12.14 -20.39
N LYS A 147 -11.58 -13.01 -19.39
CA LYS A 147 -12.21 -14.32 -19.57
C LYS A 147 -13.67 -14.19 -20.00
N THR A 148 -14.43 -13.27 -19.40
CA THR A 148 -15.83 -13.04 -19.79
C THR A 148 -15.95 -12.43 -21.19
N ASP A 149 -15.02 -11.58 -21.60
CA ASP A 149 -15.01 -11.00 -22.95
C ASP A 149 -14.66 -12.04 -24.02
N PHE A 150 -13.72 -12.93 -23.74
CA PHE A 150 -13.42 -14.06 -24.60
C PHE A 150 -14.66 -14.96 -24.77
N LEU A 151 -15.32 -15.33 -23.68
CA LEU A 151 -16.55 -16.14 -23.72
C LEU A 151 -17.68 -15.41 -24.45
N SER A 152 -17.81 -14.10 -24.28
CA SER A 152 -18.80 -13.28 -25.00
C SER A 152 -18.56 -13.32 -26.51
N SER A 153 -17.30 -13.19 -26.93
CA SER A 153 -16.91 -13.28 -28.34
C SER A 153 -17.17 -14.66 -28.93
N ASP A 154 -16.86 -15.74 -28.19
CA ASP A 154 -17.13 -17.11 -28.62
C ASP A 154 -18.63 -17.40 -28.76
N LEU A 155 -19.44 -17.02 -27.76
CA LEU A 155 -20.90 -17.19 -27.83
C LEU A 155 -21.51 -16.40 -28.99
N LYS A 156 -21.07 -15.16 -29.23
CA LYS A 156 -21.50 -14.35 -30.39
C LYS A 156 -21.12 -14.99 -31.73
N LYS A 157 -19.99 -15.70 -31.82
CA LYS A 157 -19.62 -16.46 -33.02
C LYS A 157 -20.55 -17.66 -33.21
N ARG A 158 -20.83 -18.42 -32.14
CA ARG A 158 -21.77 -19.56 -32.19
C ARG A 158 -23.18 -19.11 -32.56
N GLN A 159 -23.64 -17.99 -32.04
CA GLN A 159 -24.93 -17.39 -32.39
C GLN A 159 -25.03 -17.11 -33.90
N ARG A 160 -24.00 -16.50 -34.50
CA ARG A 160 -23.95 -16.22 -35.94
C ARG A 160 -23.98 -17.50 -36.78
N LEU A 161 -23.20 -18.51 -36.39
CA LEU A 161 -23.19 -19.81 -37.08
C LEU A 161 -24.57 -20.48 -37.04
N LEU A 162 -25.27 -20.41 -35.90
CA LEU A 162 -26.62 -20.94 -35.76
C LEU A 162 -27.63 -20.21 -36.66
N GLN A 163 -27.52 -18.89 -36.73
CA GLN A 163 -28.38 -18.05 -37.55
C GLN A 163 -28.15 -18.30 -39.05
N GLU A 164 -26.90 -18.51 -39.47
CA GLU A 164 -26.57 -18.90 -40.85
C GLU A 164 -27.13 -20.29 -41.21
N GLU A 165 -27.09 -21.26 -40.28
CA GLU A 165 -27.68 -22.59 -40.48
C GLU A 165 -29.21 -22.53 -40.58
N GLU A 166 -29.86 -21.70 -39.75
CA GLU A 166 -31.30 -21.43 -39.80
C GLU A 166 -31.70 -20.80 -41.14
N ASN A 167 -30.98 -19.78 -41.59
CA ASN A 167 -31.23 -19.11 -42.87
C ASN A 167 -31.06 -20.07 -44.07
N LYS A 168 -30.07 -20.98 -44.03
CA LYS A 168 -29.88 -22.01 -45.07
C LYS A 168 -31.00 -23.03 -45.10
N MET A 169 -31.53 -23.44 -43.94
CA MET A 169 -32.67 -24.36 -43.88
C MET A 169 -33.98 -23.70 -44.35
N GLN A 170 -34.18 -22.40 -44.11
CA GLN A 170 -35.33 -21.66 -44.65
C GLN A 170 -35.20 -21.39 -46.16
N GLY A 171 -33.99 -21.13 -46.68
CA GLY A 171 -33.74 -20.88 -48.10
C GLY A 171 -33.78 -22.12 -49.00
N SER A 172 -33.72 -23.34 -48.44
CA SER A 172 -33.76 -24.61 -49.19
C SER A 172 -35.17 -25.16 -49.41
N ASN A 173 -36.23 -24.50 -48.92
CA ASN A 173 -37.63 -24.95 -49.04
C ASN A 173 -38.24 -24.74 -50.45
N GLY A 174 -37.41 -24.66 -51.48
CA GLY A 174 -37.86 -24.43 -52.85
C GLY A 174 -37.12 -25.23 -53.91
N VAL A 175 -36.85 -26.54 -53.73
CA VAL A 175 -36.76 -27.51 -54.85
C VAL A 175 -37.11 -28.92 -54.36
N THR A 176 -38.29 -29.36 -54.83
CA THR A 176 -38.81 -30.71 -55.10
C THR A 176 -38.63 -31.87 -54.11
N ASP A 177 -39.80 -32.32 -53.69
CA ASP A 177 -40.20 -33.65 -53.27
C ASP A 177 -39.53 -34.82 -54.03
N LYS A 178 -39.37 -35.94 -53.32
CA LYS A 178 -38.85 -37.27 -53.72
C LYS A 178 -37.33 -37.46 -53.80
N LEU A 179 -36.76 -37.96 -52.71
CA LEU A 179 -36.34 -39.37 -52.61
C LEU A 179 -35.73 -39.62 -51.22
N ALA A 180 -36.40 -40.47 -50.46
CA ALA A 180 -35.92 -40.98 -49.21
C ALA A 180 -34.69 -41.89 -49.46
N ILE A 181 -33.64 -41.72 -48.65
CA ILE A 181 -33.07 -42.74 -47.74
C ILE A 181 -31.57 -42.47 -47.51
N SER A 182 -31.24 -42.42 -46.21
CA SER A 182 -29.95 -42.74 -45.60
C SER A 182 -28.78 -41.82 -45.89
N VAL A 183 -28.43 -40.95 -44.93
CA VAL A 183 -27.14 -40.99 -44.22
C VAL A 183 -27.30 -40.26 -42.86
N LYS A 184 -27.13 -41.02 -41.76
CA LYS A 184 -26.82 -40.57 -40.37
C LYS A 184 -27.90 -39.80 -39.58
N LYS A 185 -28.94 -40.51 -39.13
CA LYS A 185 -29.54 -40.25 -37.81
C LYS A 185 -28.56 -40.72 -36.73
N ASN A 186 -27.57 -39.89 -36.42
CA ASN A 186 -26.73 -40.08 -35.23
C ASN A 186 -26.73 -38.77 -34.44
N ASN A 187 -27.38 -38.78 -33.27
CA ASN A 187 -27.13 -37.89 -32.14
C ASN A 187 -27.12 -36.35 -32.33
N ARG A 188 -27.78 -35.78 -33.34
CA ARG A 188 -27.87 -34.31 -33.45
C ARG A 188 -29.01 -33.78 -32.59
N ILE A 189 -28.65 -33.03 -31.54
CA ILE A 189 -29.57 -32.23 -30.71
C ILE A 189 -30.42 -31.33 -31.63
N PRO A 190 -31.75 -31.23 -31.42
CA PRO A 190 -32.63 -30.34 -32.18
C PRO A 190 -32.12 -28.88 -32.22
N LEU A 191 -32.30 -28.20 -33.36
CA LEU A 191 -31.86 -26.81 -33.55
C LEU A 191 -32.42 -25.88 -32.46
N ALA A 192 -33.69 -26.08 -32.10
CA ALA A 192 -34.37 -25.33 -31.04
C ALA A 192 -33.70 -25.51 -29.67
N ASP A 193 -33.36 -26.75 -29.30
CA ASP A 193 -32.67 -27.06 -28.03
C ASP A 193 -31.27 -26.44 -28.00
N ARG A 194 -30.56 -26.43 -29.13
CA ARG A 194 -29.25 -25.77 -29.25
C ARG A 194 -29.35 -24.25 -29.12
N LYS A 195 -30.43 -23.64 -29.64
CA LYS A 195 -30.72 -22.20 -29.52
C LYS A 195 -31.06 -21.84 -28.07
N MET A 196 -31.97 -22.59 -27.43
CA MET A 196 -32.30 -22.42 -26.01
C MET A 196 -31.08 -22.57 -25.10
N ALA A 197 -30.21 -23.55 -25.35
CA ALA A 197 -28.98 -23.73 -24.58
C ALA A 197 -28.01 -22.56 -24.76
N LEU A 198 -27.86 -22.04 -25.99
CA LEU A 198 -27.02 -20.88 -26.27
C LEU A 198 -27.55 -19.62 -25.58
N ASP A 199 -28.86 -19.38 -25.66
CA ASP A 199 -29.52 -18.23 -25.02
C ASP A 199 -29.38 -18.29 -23.50
N ALA A 200 -29.51 -19.48 -22.91
CA ALA A 200 -29.26 -19.69 -21.48
C ALA A 200 -27.80 -19.41 -21.10
N MET A 201 -26.83 -19.83 -21.91
CA MET A 201 -25.40 -19.52 -21.70
C MET A 201 -25.12 -18.01 -21.82
N MET A 202 -25.72 -17.34 -22.81
CA MET A 202 -25.57 -15.89 -22.99
C MET A 202 -26.17 -15.12 -21.80
N LYS A 203 -27.36 -15.49 -21.35
CA LYS A 203 -28.01 -14.89 -20.18
C LYS A 203 -27.13 -15.02 -18.93
N ARG A 204 -26.62 -16.24 -18.68
CA ARG A 204 -25.71 -16.48 -17.53
C ARG A 204 -24.44 -15.66 -17.62
N LEU A 205 -23.87 -15.49 -18.82
CA LEU A 205 -22.67 -14.68 -19.02
C LEU A 205 -22.94 -13.20 -18.72
N GLU A 206 -24.09 -12.67 -19.15
CA GLU A 206 -24.47 -11.28 -18.88
C GLU A 206 -24.65 -11.03 -17.38
N GLU A 207 -25.28 -11.98 -16.67
CA GLU A 207 -25.39 -11.94 -15.21
C GLU A 207 -24.01 -11.95 -14.52
N GLN A 208 -23.02 -12.68 -15.05
CA GLN A 208 -21.65 -12.63 -14.53
C GLN A 208 -20.96 -11.30 -14.84
N LYS A 209 -21.14 -10.75 -16.05
CA LYS A 209 -20.57 -9.45 -16.43
C LYS A 209 -21.06 -8.32 -15.54
N LEU A 210 -22.36 -8.29 -15.24
CA LEU A 210 -22.94 -7.32 -14.31
C LEU A 210 -22.29 -7.42 -12.92
N LYS A 211 -22.07 -8.63 -12.41
CA LYS A 211 -21.39 -8.85 -11.13
C LYS A 211 -19.94 -8.36 -11.14
N HIS A 212 -19.18 -8.61 -12.21
CA HIS A 212 -17.80 -8.13 -12.33
C HIS A 212 -17.73 -6.59 -12.36
N VAL A 213 -18.64 -5.94 -13.08
CA VAL A 213 -18.71 -4.47 -13.13
C VAL A 213 -18.98 -3.89 -11.74
N GLU A 214 -19.88 -4.50 -10.96
CA GLU A 214 -20.18 -4.03 -9.60
C GLU A 214 -18.97 -4.20 -8.67
N VAL A 215 -18.33 -5.37 -8.68
CA VAL A 215 -17.11 -5.63 -7.88
C VAL A 215 -15.98 -4.68 -8.26
N ALA A 216 -15.78 -4.41 -9.55
CA ALA A 216 -14.76 -3.47 -10.02
C ALA A 216 -15.00 -2.05 -9.48
N LYS A 217 -16.26 -1.63 -9.45
CA LYS A 217 -16.66 -0.33 -8.91
C LYS A 217 -16.48 -0.26 -7.40
N GLU A 218 -16.85 -1.31 -6.67
CA GLU A 218 -16.60 -1.41 -5.22
C GLU A 218 -15.11 -1.31 -4.90
N ILE A 219 -14.26 -2.03 -5.63
CA ILE A 219 -12.80 -1.93 -5.50
C ILE A 219 -12.36 -0.49 -5.78
N GLN A 220 -12.82 0.11 -6.88
CA GLN A 220 -12.42 1.46 -7.27
C GLN A 220 -12.84 2.54 -6.26
N ASP A 221 -14.03 2.41 -5.68
CA ASP A 221 -14.55 3.31 -4.65
C ASP A 221 -13.80 3.12 -3.32
N GLY A 222 -13.35 1.90 -3.00
CA GLY A 222 -12.58 1.57 -1.79
C GLY A 222 -11.10 1.98 -1.81
N ILE A 223 -10.50 2.21 -2.99
CA ILE A 223 -9.08 2.58 -3.10
C ILE A 223 -8.79 3.91 -2.38
N LEU A 224 -9.66 4.91 -2.54
CA LEU A 224 -9.43 6.21 -1.91
C LEU A 224 -9.46 6.12 -0.38
N ASP A 225 -10.37 5.31 0.17
CA ASP A 225 -10.47 5.09 1.61
C ASP A 225 -9.22 4.36 2.13
N THR A 226 -8.75 3.36 1.39
CA THR A 226 -7.51 2.63 1.70
C THR A 226 -6.30 3.57 1.72
N LEU A 227 -6.19 4.45 0.71
CA LEU A 227 -5.14 5.46 0.62
C LEU A 227 -5.20 6.44 1.79
N ARG A 228 -6.40 6.97 2.06
CA ARG A 228 -6.63 7.94 3.14
C ARG A 228 -6.28 7.35 4.50
N THR A 229 -6.81 6.17 4.79
CA THR A 229 -6.60 5.48 6.06
C THR A 229 -5.12 5.14 6.25
N GLY A 230 -4.49 4.56 5.24
CA GLY A 230 -3.08 4.19 5.32
C GLY A 230 -2.12 5.37 5.48
N LEU A 231 -2.30 6.43 4.69
CA LEU A 231 -1.47 7.64 4.83
C LEU A 231 -1.70 8.35 6.17
N SER A 232 -2.94 8.36 6.67
CA SER A 232 -3.25 8.92 8.00
C SER A 232 -2.48 8.20 9.10
N GLN A 233 -2.48 6.87 9.09
CA GLN A 233 -1.74 6.06 10.08
C GLN A 233 -0.23 6.37 10.05
N ILE A 234 0.36 6.50 8.86
CA ILE A 234 1.79 6.84 8.75
C ILE A 234 2.08 8.23 9.32
N PHE A 235 1.27 9.23 8.95
CA PHE A 235 1.51 10.60 9.41
C PHE A 235 1.21 10.78 10.91
N GLU A 236 0.27 10.03 11.48
CA GLU A 236 0.06 9.96 12.93
C GLU A 236 1.29 9.40 13.63
N ALA A 237 1.79 8.25 13.19
CA ALA A 237 2.99 7.63 13.76
C ALA A 237 4.21 8.56 13.65
N MET A 238 4.40 9.23 12.50
CA MET A 238 5.49 10.19 12.29
C MET A 238 5.37 11.44 13.17
N ARG A 239 4.14 11.96 13.34
CA ARG A 239 3.85 13.08 14.24
C ARG A 239 4.20 12.71 15.67
N ASP A 240 3.78 11.53 16.13
CA ASP A 240 3.97 11.09 17.50
C ASP A 240 5.44 10.83 17.79
N LEU A 241 6.15 10.20 16.85
CA LEU A 241 7.61 10.08 16.88
C LEU A 241 8.29 11.45 16.98
N ALA A 242 7.96 12.38 16.09
CA ALA A 242 8.56 13.72 16.08
C ALA A 242 8.27 14.47 17.39
N SER A 243 7.07 14.34 17.94
CA SER A 243 6.70 14.91 19.24
C SER A 243 7.54 14.32 20.37
N SER A 244 7.67 12.99 20.42
CA SER A 244 8.50 12.30 21.41
C SER A 244 9.95 12.75 21.35
N ILE A 245 10.49 12.93 20.14
CA ILE A 245 11.87 13.36 19.95
C ILE A 245 12.05 14.83 20.37
N VAL A 246 11.11 15.72 20.03
CA VAL A 246 11.16 17.12 20.48
C VAL A 246 11.17 17.19 22.01
N LYS A 247 10.31 16.42 22.69
CA LYS A 247 10.29 16.34 24.16
C LYS A 247 11.63 15.84 24.71
N GLY A 248 12.17 14.78 24.13
CA GLY A 248 13.49 14.26 24.51
C GLY A 248 14.61 15.30 24.39
N TYR A 249 14.60 16.14 23.35
CA TYR A 249 15.56 17.23 23.20
C TYR A 249 15.38 18.34 24.26
N GLU A 250 14.17 18.55 24.77
CA GLU A 250 13.87 19.55 25.82
C GLU A 250 14.31 19.06 27.20
N GLU A 251 14.46 17.75 27.40
CA GLU A 251 14.94 17.13 28.64
C GLU A 251 16.48 17.07 28.74
N ILE A 252 17.22 17.31 27.64
CA ILE A 252 18.68 17.31 27.64
C ILE A 252 19.19 18.42 28.56
N ARG A 253 20.03 18.06 29.53
CA ARG A 253 20.59 19.04 30.47
C ARG A 253 21.59 19.93 29.77
N ILE A 254 21.34 21.23 29.80
CA ILE A 254 22.29 22.26 29.36
C ILE A 254 22.84 22.92 30.63
N PRO A 255 24.08 22.61 31.04
CA PRO A 255 24.70 23.26 32.19
C PRO A 255 24.76 24.76 31.96
N LYS A 256 24.24 25.55 32.90
CA LYS A 256 24.38 27.02 32.86
C LYS A 256 25.86 27.35 32.98
N VAL A 257 26.43 27.98 31.96
CA VAL A 257 27.73 28.66 32.09
C VAL A 257 27.53 29.79 33.11
N GLY A 258 28.39 29.84 34.12
CA GLY A 258 28.19 30.59 35.36
C GLY A 258 27.67 32.03 35.21
N GLN A 259 26.76 32.38 36.12
CA GLN A 259 26.71 33.72 36.71
C GLN A 259 27.74 33.79 37.84
#